data_AF-A0A1F9Z4V9-F1
#
_entry.id   AF-A0A1F9Z4V9-F1
#
_cell.length_a   1.000
_cell.length_b   1.000
_cell.length_c   1.000
_cell.angle_alpha   90.00
_cell.angle_beta   90.00
_cell.angle_gamma   90.00
#
_symmetry.space_group_name_H-M   'P 1'
#
loop_
_entity.id
_entity.type
_entity.pdbx_description
1 polymer ?
#
loop_
_entity_poly.entity_id
_entity_poly.type
_entity_poly.pdbx_seq_one_letter_code
_entity_poly.pdbx_strand_id
1 'polypeptide(L)'
;MPIGRRRTGLSATACALGALVTASVAIATPPCPAFDYRVVFQDPVCSAVLLRDSGRPLANLFLREWPSGDYVSFADLVRPAPSEAERWTFLDANSDGTASANDAFQHWTPGSCGTDLIVYMGANATSLGGSQGLTFREGWVLDCMGSRTDPNLPLLVVGGGTAGLNAVGIAVAWLLSRRDT
;
A
#
# COMPACT_ATOMS: atom_id res chain seq x y z
N MET A 1 7.72 -29.05 -63.13
CA MET A 1 9.10 -28.63 -62.78
C MET A 1 9.19 -27.10 -62.94
N PRO A 2 9.99 -26.39 -62.12
CA PRO A 2 9.47 -25.57 -61.01
C PRO A 2 9.99 -24.10 -60.98
N ILE A 3 9.81 -23.44 -59.81
CA ILE A 3 10.31 -22.14 -59.29
C ILE A 3 9.17 -21.10 -59.24
N GLY A 4 8.63 -20.66 -58.10
CA GLY A 4 9.11 -20.66 -56.72
C GLY A 4 9.05 -19.21 -56.19
N ARG A 5 8.11 -18.89 -55.30
CA ARG A 5 8.31 -17.88 -54.24
C ARG A 5 7.19 -17.90 -53.19
N ARG A 6 7.53 -18.63 -52.12
CA ARG A 6 7.23 -18.46 -50.69
C ARG A 6 6.01 -17.61 -50.29
N ARG A 7 5.05 -18.31 -49.68
CA ARG A 7 4.29 -17.82 -48.51
C ARG A 7 5.26 -17.41 -47.41
N THR A 8 5.26 -16.15 -47.00
CA THR A 8 5.66 -15.72 -45.64
C THR A 8 5.07 -14.34 -45.40
N GLY A 9 3.86 -14.29 -44.84
CA GLY A 9 3.18 -13.03 -44.53
C GLY A 9 2.59 -12.98 -43.11
N LEU A 10 3.10 -13.78 -42.17
CA LEU A 10 2.47 -13.91 -40.85
C LEU A 10 3.43 -13.96 -39.63
N SER A 11 4.74 -13.81 -39.81
CA SER A 11 5.69 -14.06 -38.71
C SER A 11 6.36 -12.84 -38.09
N ALA A 12 6.27 -11.64 -38.68
CA ALA A 12 6.99 -10.48 -38.11
C ALA A 12 6.17 -9.75 -37.03
N THR A 13 4.86 -9.63 -37.21
CA THR A 13 3.98 -8.86 -36.31
C THR A 13 3.63 -9.60 -35.02
N ALA A 14 3.54 -10.93 -35.05
CA ALA A 14 3.24 -11.73 -33.85
C ALA A 14 4.41 -11.78 -32.86
N CYS A 15 5.66 -11.80 -33.35
CA CYS A 15 6.85 -11.83 -32.48
C CYS A 15 7.14 -10.47 -31.82
N ALA A 16 6.84 -9.36 -32.50
CA ALA A 16 7.04 -8.01 -31.93
C ALA A 16 6.05 -7.72 -30.77
N LEU A 17 4.82 -8.22 -30.87
CA LEU A 17 3.82 -8.08 -29.81
C LEU A 17 4.10 -8.99 -28.59
N GLY A 18 4.69 -10.16 -28.80
CA GLY A 18 5.19 -10.98 -27.69
C GLY A 18 6.35 -10.31 -26.94
N ALA A 19 7.27 -9.67 -27.67
CA ALA A 19 8.45 -9.04 -27.08
C ALA A 19 8.13 -7.75 -26.31
N LEU A 20 7.13 -6.97 -26.73
CA LEU A 20 6.69 -5.77 -25.98
C LEU A 20 5.94 -6.12 -24.69
N VAL A 21 5.23 -7.24 -24.64
CA VAL A 21 4.59 -7.72 -23.41
C VAL A 21 5.66 -8.19 -22.41
N THR A 22 6.79 -8.74 -22.87
CA THR A 22 7.89 -9.15 -21.99
C THR A 22 8.78 -8.01 -21.50
N ALA A 23 8.86 -6.90 -22.24
CA ALA A 23 9.70 -5.75 -21.84
C ALA A 23 9.01 -4.77 -20.86
N SER A 24 7.70 -4.93 -20.64
CA SER A 24 6.87 -3.98 -19.87
C SER A 24 6.43 -4.50 -18.50
N VAL A 25 6.97 -5.62 -18.05
CA VAL A 25 6.88 -6.02 -16.63
C VAL A 25 8.03 -5.36 -15.87
N ALA A 26 8.02 -4.02 -15.87
CA ALA A 26 8.37 -3.25 -14.70
C ALA A 26 7.06 -3.01 -13.93
N ILE A 27 6.43 -4.10 -13.50
CA ILE A 27 6.17 -4.34 -12.08
C ILE A 27 6.31 -3.06 -11.27
N ALA A 28 5.28 -2.22 -11.33
CA ALA A 28 5.05 -1.33 -10.23
C ALA A 28 4.69 -2.29 -9.10
N THR A 29 5.67 -2.62 -8.24
CA THR A 29 5.35 -3.00 -6.86
C THR A 29 4.27 -2.00 -6.43
N PRO A 30 3.06 -2.45 -6.03
CA PRO A 30 2.06 -1.52 -5.52
C PRO A 30 2.77 -0.57 -4.56
N PRO A 31 2.60 0.76 -4.68
CA PRO A 31 3.30 1.69 -3.82
C PRO A 31 3.06 1.20 -2.41
N CYS A 32 4.15 0.94 -1.69
CA CYS A 32 4.08 0.45 -0.33
C CYS A 32 3.09 1.34 0.43
N PRO A 33 2.11 0.79 1.18
CA PRO A 33 1.42 1.55 2.21
C PRO A 33 2.39 2.50 2.93
N ALA A 34 1.89 3.69 3.26
CA ALA A 34 2.68 4.69 3.97
C ALA A 34 3.19 4.17 5.33
N PHE A 35 2.48 3.21 5.91
CA PHE A 35 2.82 2.54 7.16
C PHE A 35 2.81 1.02 6.99
N ASP A 36 3.96 0.40 7.25
CA ASP A 36 4.06 -1.02 7.59
C ASP A 36 3.80 -1.15 9.10
N TYR A 37 2.91 -2.03 9.52
CA TYR A 37 2.51 -2.15 10.91
C TYR A 37 2.11 -3.57 11.31
N ARG A 38 2.21 -3.86 12.61
CA ARG A 38 1.63 -5.03 13.25
C ARG A 38 0.70 -4.60 14.36
N VAL A 39 -0.34 -5.38 14.62
CA VAL A 39 -1.31 -5.09 15.68
C VAL A 39 -1.04 -5.94 16.90
N VAL A 40 -0.92 -5.28 18.05
CA VAL A 40 -0.74 -5.90 19.36
C VAL A 40 -1.88 -5.46 20.26
N PHE A 41 -2.52 -6.41 20.94
CA PHE A 41 -3.52 -6.14 21.95
C PHE A 41 -2.92 -6.30 23.35
N GLN A 42 -3.13 -5.28 24.19
CA GLN A 42 -2.86 -5.32 25.62
C GLN A 42 -4.00 -4.59 26.31
N ASP A 43 -4.98 -5.35 26.82
CA ASP A 43 -6.21 -4.78 27.38
C ASP A 43 -5.93 -3.60 28.35
N PRO A 44 -6.57 -2.42 28.17
CA PRO A 44 -7.67 -2.11 27.24
C PRO A 44 -7.23 -1.46 25.92
N VAL A 45 -5.98 -1.63 25.47
CA VAL A 45 -5.39 -0.90 24.35
C VAL A 45 -5.05 -1.83 23.19
N CYS A 46 -5.50 -1.45 22.00
CA CYS A 46 -5.07 -2.05 20.74
C CYS A 46 -4.09 -1.11 20.04
N SER A 47 -2.90 -1.59 19.68
CA SER A 47 -1.83 -0.78 19.10
C SER A 47 -1.44 -1.29 17.72
N ALA A 48 -1.52 -0.44 16.69
CA ALA A 48 -0.89 -0.67 15.40
C ALA A 48 0.53 -0.12 15.44
N VAL A 49 1.48 -1.00 15.78
CA VAL A 49 2.90 -0.70 15.95
C VAL A 49 3.58 -0.65 14.59
N LEU A 50 4.24 0.47 14.29
CA LEU A 50 4.98 0.68 13.06
C LEU A 50 6.20 -0.23 13.01
N LEU A 51 6.36 -0.90 11.86
CA LEU A 51 7.45 -1.85 11.63
C LEU A 51 8.71 -1.16 11.08
N ARG A 52 8.55 0.02 10.47
CA ARG A 52 9.62 0.74 9.77
C ARG A 52 9.41 2.24 9.87
N ASP A 53 10.50 2.98 9.66
CA ASP A 53 10.48 4.43 9.61
C ASP A 53 9.71 4.91 8.37
N SER A 54 8.64 5.67 8.60
CA SER A 54 7.94 6.34 7.49
C SER A 54 8.55 7.70 7.17
N GLY A 55 9.25 8.31 8.14
CA GLY A 55 9.80 9.67 8.05
C GLY A 55 8.74 10.77 7.93
N ARG A 56 7.47 10.44 8.17
CA ARG A 56 6.36 11.40 8.05
C ARG A 56 6.20 12.19 9.35
N PRO A 57 6.26 13.53 9.32
CA PRO A 57 5.98 14.33 10.50
C PRO A 57 4.56 14.09 11.02
N LEU A 58 4.39 13.94 12.33
CA LEU A 58 3.07 13.72 12.94
C LEU A 58 2.13 14.91 12.69
N ALA A 59 2.68 16.12 12.55
CA ALA A 59 1.97 17.33 12.17
C ALA A 59 1.25 17.21 10.80
N ASN A 60 1.70 16.28 9.94
CA ASN A 60 1.17 16.05 8.60
C ASN A 60 0.27 14.80 8.51
N LEU A 61 0.01 14.16 9.65
CA LEU A 61 -0.87 13.01 9.77
C LEU A 61 -2.12 13.44 10.55
N PHE A 62 -3.29 13.04 10.06
CA PHE A 62 -4.56 13.50 10.61
C PHE A 62 -5.54 12.36 10.84
N LEU A 63 -6.27 12.47 11.95
CA LEU A 63 -7.49 11.71 12.22
C LEU A 63 -8.68 12.61 11.89
N ARG A 64 -9.70 12.06 11.23
CA ARG A 64 -11.00 12.75 11.12
C ARG A 64 -11.84 12.43 12.35
N GLU A 65 -12.09 13.42 13.18
CA GLU A 65 -12.91 13.26 14.37
C GLU A 65 -14.39 13.12 14.04
N TRP A 66 -15.10 12.36 14.88
CA TRP A 66 -16.54 12.20 14.79
C TRP A 66 -17.16 12.63 16.14
N PRO A 67 -18.26 13.39 16.16
CA PRO A 67 -19.11 13.78 15.03
C PRO A 67 -18.72 15.08 14.31
N SER A 68 -17.76 15.85 14.82
CA SER A 68 -17.40 17.17 14.29
C SER A 68 -17.03 17.12 12.80
N GLY A 69 -16.37 16.04 12.37
CA GLY A 69 -15.87 15.88 11.01
C GLY A 69 -14.58 16.65 10.74
N ASP A 70 -14.05 17.33 11.77
CA ASP A 70 -12.80 18.08 11.75
C ASP A 70 -11.60 17.13 11.68
N TYR A 71 -10.47 17.64 11.18
CA TYR A 71 -9.22 16.90 11.13
C TYR A 71 -8.29 17.36 12.24
N VAL A 72 -7.94 16.43 13.13
CA VAL A 72 -6.98 16.65 14.22
C VAL A 72 -5.65 16.02 13.86
N SER A 73 -4.56 16.73 14.13
CA SER A 73 -3.23 16.22 13.86
C SER A 73 -2.83 15.16 14.89
N PHE A 74 -2.13 14.11 14.45
CA PHE A 74 -1.55 13.15 15.39
C PHE A 74 -0.46 13.75 16.28
N ALA A 75 0.13 14.91 15.92
CA ALA A 75 1.01 15.65 16.81
C ALA A 75 0.30 16.12 18.10
N ASP A 76 -0.99 16.45 18.01
CA ASP A 76 -1.80 16.88 19.18
C ASP A 76 -2.26 15.68 20.03
N LEU A 77 -2.25 14.49 19.43
CA LEU A 77 -2.70 13.22 20.01
C LEU A 77 -1.55 12.37 20.59
N VAL A 78 -0.34 12.93 20.69
CA VAL A 78 0.81 12.20 21.25
C VAL A 78 0.61 11.99 22.76
N ARG A 79 0.43 10.74 23.18
CA ARG A 79 0.22 10.35 24.59
C ARG A 79 0.84 8.97 24.85
N PRO A 80 1.24 8.66 26.10
CA PRO A 80 1.74 7.32 26.44
C PRO A 80 0.71 6.19 26.32
N ALA A 81 -0.57 6.50 26.54
CA ALA A 81 -1.68 5.54 26.43
C ALA A 81 -3.02 6.25 26.19
N PRO A 82 -3.95 5.67 25.42
CA PRO A 82 -5.29 6.20 25.22
C PRO A 82 -6.21 5.91 26.41
N SER A 83 -7.35 6.61 26.46
CA SER A 83 -8.39 6.46 27.49
C SER A 83 -9.79 6.40 26.87
N GLU A 84 -10.81 6.16 27.69
CA GLU A 84 -12.21 6.17 27.24
C GLU A 84 -12.62 7.51 26.59
N ALA A 85 -12.09 8.62 27.13
CA ALA A 85 -12.33 9.97 26.63
C ALA A 85 -11.48 10.30 25.38
N GLU A 86 -10.23 9.84 25.37
CA GLU A 86 -9.28 10.03 24.25
C GLU A 86 -9.03 8.67 23.59
N ARG A 87 -10.01 8.23 22.78
CA ARG A 87 -10.00 6.87 22.22
C ARG A 87 -8.89 6.60 21.23
N TRP A 88 -8.37 7.64 20.57
CA TRP A 88 -7.29 7.54 19.60
C TRP A 88 -6.12 8.39 20.07
N THR A 89 -4.94 7.78 20.13
CA THR A 89 -3.69 8.46 20.46
C THR A 89 -2.55 7.95 19.58
N PHE A 90 -1.43 8.66 19.59
CA PHE A 90 -0.18 8.23 18.98
C PHE A 90 0.87 8.07 20.07
N LEU A 91 1.53 6.92 20.10
CA LEU A 91 2.72 6.69 20.92
C LEU A 91 3.95 7.04 20.08
N ASP A 92 4.57 8.17 20.41
CA ASP A 92 5.88 8.58 19.89
C ASP A 92 6.96 8.14 20.87
N ALA A 93 7.54 6.96 20.63
CA ALA A 93 8.40 6.28 21.59
C ALA A 93 9.77 6.95 21.75
N ASN A 94 10.25 7.60 20.70
CA ASN A 94 11.53 8.32 20.67
C ASN A 94 11.37 9.84 20.84
N SER A 95 10.13 10.35 20.82
CA SER A 95 9.77 11.76 20.98
C SER A 95 10.38 12.66 19.89
N ASP A 96 10.48 12.16 18.66
CA ASP A 96 11.07 12.89 17.53
C ASP A 96 10.04 13.64 16.65
N GLY A 97 8.75 13.47 16.93
CA GLY A 97 7.67 14.12 16.19
C GLY A 97 7.45 13.57 14.78
N THR A 98 7.98 12.39 14.47
CA THR A 98 7.81 11.69 13.21
C THR A 98 7.31 10.27 13.42
N ALA A 99 6.56 9.73 12.46
CA ALA A 99 6.12 8.35 12.50
C ALA A 99 7.28 7.41 12.14
N SER A 100 7.86 6.76 13.15
CA SER A 100 9.06 5.95 13.08
C SER A 100 8.83 4.51 13.57
N ALA A 101 9.82 3.64 13.41
CA ALA A 101 9.72 2.25 13.84
C ALA A 101 9.53 2.14 15.37
N ASN A 102 8.64 1.24 15.79
CA ASN A 102 8.18 1.03 17.17
C ASN A 102 7.21 2.07 17.73
N ASP A 103 6.93 3.16 17.01
CA ASP A 103 5.80 4.03 17.33
C ASP A 103 4.48 3.30 17.08
N ALA A 104 3.38 3.82 17.62
CA ALA A 104 2.09 3.17 17.46
C ALA A 104 0.91 4.13 17.35
N PHE A 105 0.02 3.85 16.42
CA PHE A 105 -1.36 4.32 16.52
C PHE A 105 -2.08 3.47 17.56
N GLN A 106 -2.69 4.08 18.57
CA GLN A 106 -3.31 3.36 19.67
C GLN A 106 -4.80 3.66 19.76
N HIS A 107 -5.57 2.61 20.03
CA HIS A 107 -7.00 2.69 20.26
C HIS A 107 -7.36 2.17 21.65
N TRP A 108 -8.12 2.94 22.43
CA TRP A 108 -8.78 2.43 23.62
C TRP A 108 -9.97 1.56 23.22
N THR A 109 -9.88 0.26 23.51
CA THR A 109 -10.89 -0.74 23.18
C THR A 109 -10.85 -1.87 24.22
N PRO A 110 -11.60 -1.73 25.32
CA PRO A 110 -11.61 -2.75 26.36
C PRO A 110 -12.20 -4.06 25.82
N GLY A 111 -11.55 -5.17 26.13
CA GLY A 111 -12.00 -6.53 25.82
C GLY A 111 -11.55 -7.10 24.46
N SER A 112 -11.45 -6.30 23.39
CA SER A 112 -11.03 -6.85 22.09
C SER A 112 -10.58 -5.80 21.07
N CYS A 113 -9.57 -6.13 20.25
CA CYS A 113 -9.28 -5.41 19.00
C CYS A 113 -10.32 -5.71 17.92
N GLY A 114 -10.93 -4.66 17.34
CA GLY A 114 -11.86 -4.84 16.22
C GLY A 114 -12.36 -3.52 15.66
N THR A 115 -11.46 -2.71 15.11
CA THR A 115 -11.80 -1.41 14.51
C THR A 115 -10.90 -1.08 13.33
N ASP A 116 -11.26 -0.06 12.56
CA ASP A 116 -10.43 0.51 11.49
C ASP A 116 -10.17 1.98 11.77
N LEU A 117 -8.93 2.41 11.52
CA LEU A 117 -8.52 3.81 11.53
C LEU A 117 -8.23 4.26 10.11
N ILE A 118 -8.65 5.46 9.72
CA ILE A 118 -8.18 6.09 8.50
C ILE A 118 -7.23 7.22 8.89
N VAL A 119 -5.97 7.09 8.51
CA VAL A 119 -4.96 8.13 8.65
C VAL A 119 -4.93 8.95 7.37
N TYR A 120 -5.25 10.23 7.47
CA TYR A 120 -5.14 11.17 6.36
C TYR A 120 -3.77 11.83 6.38
N MET A 121 -3.20 12.08 5.20
CA MET A 121 -1.87 12.65 5.03
C MET A 121 -1.98 13.94 4.23
N GLY A 122 -1.34 15.01 4.70
CA GLY A 122 -1.43 16.32 4.06
C GLY A 122 -0.46 17.33 4.63
N ALA A 123 -0.36 18.50 3.99
CA ALA A 123 0.43 19.60 4.54
C ALA A 123 -0.25 20.27 5.75
N ASN A 124 -1.59 20.17 5.82
CA ASN A 124 -2.43 20.67 6.91
C ASN A 124 -3.86 20.09 6.77
N ALA A 125 -4.75 20.39 7.73
CA ALA A 125 -6.13 19.93 7.79
C ALA A 125 -7.01 20.34 6.57
N THR A 126 -6.64 21.40 5.83
CA THR A 126 -7.38 21.87 4.64
C THR A 126 -6.77 21.39 3.33
N SER A 127 -5.61 20.74 3.37
CA SER A 127 -4.86 20.26 2.20
C SER A 127 -4.37 18.83 2.42
N LEU A 128 -5.32 17.90 2.35
CA LEU A 128 -5.07 16.47 2.40
C LEU A 128 -4.71 15.96 0.99
N GLY A 129 -3.65 15.16 0.89
CA GLY A 129 -3.13 14.60 -0.36
C GLY A 129 -3.27 13.08 -0.47
N GLY A 130 -3.69 12.40 0.60
CA GLY A 130 -3.91 10.95 0.59
C GLY A 130 -4.44 10.43 1.91
N SER A 131 -4.71 9.13 1.95
CA SER A 131 -5.10 8.43 3.18
C SER A 131 -4.69 6.97 3.14
N GLN A 132 -4.57 6.36 4.32
CA GLN A 132 -4.36 4.94 4.49
C GLN A 132 -5.28 4.41 5.59
N GLY A 133 -5.95 3.29 5.33
CA GLY A 133 -6.65 2.53 6.36
C GLY A 133 -5.69 1.64 7.14
N LEU A 134 -5.84 1.61 8.47
CA LEU A 134 -5.17 0.69 9.39
C LEU A 134 -6.24 -0.16 10.08
N THR A 135 -6.19 -1.46 9.86
CA THR A 135 -7.08 -2.43 10.51
C THR A 135 -6.49 -2.90 11.83
N PHE A 136 -7.20 -2.63 12.93
CA PHE A 136 -6.87 -3.02 14.30
C PHE A 136 -7.54 -4.35 14.64
N ARG A 137 -6.92 -5.44 14.18
CA ARG A 137 -7.30 -6.80 14.54
C ARG A 137 -6.08 -7.49 15.13
N GLU A 138 -6.24 -8.17 16.26
CA GLU A 138 -5.13 -8.85 16.94
C GLU A 138 -4.39 -9.80 15.98
N GLY A 139 -3.06 -9.75 15.99
CA GLY A 139 -2.20 -10.56 15.11
C GLY A 139 -2.15 -10.10 13.65
N TRP A 140 -2.87 -9.03 13.27
CA TRP A 140 -2.79 -8.46 11.94
C TRP A 140 -1.40 -7.87 11.66
N VAL A 141 -0.88 -8.11 10.46
CA VAL A 141 0.40 -7.58 10.00
C VAL A 141 0.25 -7.12 8.56
N LEU A 142 0.62 -5.88 8.29
CA LEU A 142 0.82 -5.33 6.95
C LEU A 142 2.28 -4.91 6.82
N ASP A 143 3.03 -5.61 5.99
CA ASP A 143 4.44 -5.31 5.75
C ASP A 143 4.73 -5.36 4.25
N CYS A 144 5.32 -4.28 3.74
CA CYS A 144 5.83 -4.25 2.40
C CYS A 144 7.12 -5.04 2.31
N MET A 145 7.05 -6.24 1.75
CA MET A 145 8.26 -6.95 1.34
C MET A 145 8.91 -6.20 0.17
N GLY A 146 10.02 -5.51 0.43
CA GLY A 146 10.65 -4.65 -0.58
C GLY A 146 11.92 -3.96 -0.14
N SER A 147 12.86 -4.65 0.50
CA SER A 147 14.29 -4.28 0.53
C SER A 147 15.15 -5.37 1.19
N ARG A 148 15.17 -6.57 0.59
CA ARG A 148 16.41 -7.36 0.55
C ARG A 148 16.54 -7.89 -0.87
N THR A 149 17.26 -7.16 -1.69
CA THR A 149 17.81 -7.73 -2.92
C THR A 149 18.84 -8.76 -2.53
N ASP A 150 18.53 -10.03 -2.78
CA ASP A 150 19.55 -11.05 -2.96
C ASP A 150 20.40 -10.62 -4.17
N PRO A 151 21.72 -10.41 -4.02
CA PRO A 151 22.57 -9.90 -5.10
C PRO A 151 22.71 -10.85 -6.31
N ASN A 152 22.08 -12.02 -6.32
CA ASN A 152 22.33 -13.06 -7.32
C ASN A 152 21.16 -13.46 -8.25
N LEU A 153 20.01 -12.76 -8.27
CA LEU A 153 18.88 -13.17 -9.12
C LEU A 153 18.51 -12.16 -10.20
N PRO A 154 18.68 -12.51 -11.50
CA PRO A 154 18.21 -11.70 -12.60
C PRO A 154 16.74 -12.05 -12.91
N LEU A 155 15.88 -11.04 -12.77
CA LEU A 155 14.47 -10.98 -13.16
C LEU A 155 13.44 -11.58 -12.18
N LEU A 156 12.63 -10.68 -11.60
CA LEU A 156 11.39 -10.99 -10.88
C LEU A 156 10.25 -10.27 -11.62
N VAL A 157 9.07 -10.90 -11.74
CA VAL A 157 7.77 -10.29 -12.09
C VAL A 157 6.94 -10.10 -10.81
N VAL A 158 6.59 -8.87 -10.42
CA VAL A 158 5.66 -8.52 -9.31
C VAL A 158 4.48 -7.67 -9.83
N GLY A 159 3.25 -7.98 -9.40
CA GLY A 159 2.07 -7.12 -9.57
C GLY A 159 0.94 -7.69 -10.43
N GLY A 160 0.01 -8.43 -9.80
CA GLY A 160 -1.19 -9.04 -10.41
C GLY A 160 -2.50 -8.55 -9.79
N GLY A 161 -2.72 -7.23 -9.74
CA GLY A 161 -4.01 -6.65 -9.31
C GLY A 161 -5.09 -6.67 -10.40
N THR A 162 -6.35 -6.37 -10.04
CA THR A 162 -7.51 -6.38 -10.97
C THR A 162 -7.32 -5.46 -12.19
N ALA A 163 -6.63 -4.33 -12.03
CA ALA A 163 -6.26 -3.47 -13.15
C ALA A 163 -5.22 -4.11 -14.10
N GLY A 164 -4.28 -4.89 -13.56
CA GLY A 164 -3.27 -5.63 -14.34
C GLY A 164 -3.86 -6.80 -15.12
N LEU A 165 -4.82 -7.51 -14.52
CA LEU A 165 -5.56 -8.58 -15.20
C LEU A 165 -6.48 -8.05 -16.32
N ASN A 166 -7.12 -6.89 -16.12
CA ASN A 166 -7.98 -6.27 -17.13
C ASN A 166 -7.19 -5.71 -18.32
N ALA A 167 -6.00 -5.14 -18.09
CA ALA A 167 -5.14 -4.63 -19.17
C ALA A 167 -4.58 -5.76 -20.06
N VAL A 168 -4.15 -6.87 -19.45
CA VAL A 168 -3.71 -8.06 -20.20
C VAL A 168 -4.89 -8.71 -20.94
N GLY A 169 -6.08 -8.77 -20.31
CA GLY A 169 -7.30 -9.26 -20.94
C GLY A 169 -7.73 -8.46 -22.17
N ILE A 170 -7.71 -7.12 -22.11
CA ILE A 170 -8.06 -6.24 -23.23
C ILE A 170 -7.01 -6.33 -24.36
N ALA A 171 -5.71 -6.41 -24.01
CA ALA A 171 -4.64 -6.54 -24.99
C ALA A 171 -4.67 -7.88 -25.74
N VAL A 172 -4.91 -8.99 -25.04
CA VAL A 172 -5.03 -10.33 -25.66
C VAL A 172 -6.32 -10.44 -26.48
N ALA A 173 -7.45 -9.92 -25.98
CA ALA A 173 -8.70 -9.92 -26.73
C ALA A 173 -8.62 -9.11 -28.04
N TRP A 174 -7.95 -7.95 -28.02
CA TRP A 174 -7.74 -7.13 -29.21
C TRP A 174 -6.75 -7.77 -30.22
N LEU A 175 -5.75 -8.50 -29.72
CA LEU A 175 -4.81 -9.26 -30.56
C LEU A 175 -5.45 -10.47 -31.25
N LEU A 176 -6.36 -11.15 -30.56
CA LEU A 176 -7.14 -12.24 -31.11
C LEU A 176 -8.22 -11.75 -32.08
N SER A 177 -8.85 -10.58 -31.81
CA SER A 177 -9.88 -10.01 -32.70
C SER A 177 -9.35 -9.51 -34.06
N ARG A 178 -8.02 -9.44 -34.24
CA ARG A 178 -7.38 -9.08 -35.52
C ARG A 178 -6.73 -10.26 -36.23
N ARG A 179 -6.83 -11.48 -35.67
CA ARG A 179 -6.35 -12.72 -36.29
C ARG A 179 -7.43 -13.47 -37.09
N ASP A 180 -8.70 -13.10 -36.94
CA ASP A 180 -9.86 -13.67 -37.66
C ASP A 180 -10.38 -12.80 -38.83
N THR A 181 -9.56 -11.89 -39.36
CA THR A 181 -9.69 -11.32 -40.72
C THR A 181 -8.47 -11.69 -41.53
#